data_AF-A0A8X6NE93-F1
#
_entry.id   AF-A0A8X6NE93-F1
#
_cell.length_a   1.000
_cell.length_b   1.000
_cell.length_c   1.000
_cell.angle_alpha   90.00
_cell.angle_beta   90.00
_cell.angle_gamma   90.00
#
_symmetry.space_group_name_H-M   'P 1'
#
loop_
_entity.id
_entity.type
_entity.pdbx_description
1 polymer ?
#
loop_
_entity_poly.entity_id
_entity_poly.type
_entity_poly.pdbx_seq_one_letter_code
_entity_poly.pdbx_strand_id
1 'polypeptide(L)'
;MFNPVLSLELLSLKKVAVLMHSDPDIRDLEKGFVIEEKWAAVVKKKVSTLDLPPIIKKRIPPLLKDIRNVVDRWEMDHITILGRCSWENDIECVWNDDLTINGLKTAKIFIQNENHSLVKRFLMACVYWLEEETKDLWKKLPENVKANCSSIHVSYPKYRWEIAVKDWVELSECGVADWRQHSFSHPLTWYCHDSIIIQGNLLRQLSPQDQLSVFKGMMKGSIEMHTKIFCLSIMNAEQLKEVMKNEPLPKSYIISRHDKTHFLASFRKRISSYFA
;
A
#
# COMPACT_ATOMS: atom_id res chain seq x y z
N MET A 1 9.68 -20.01 -13.02
CA MET A 1 8.43 -20.03 -12.23
C MET A 1 7.29 -19.79 -13.19
N PHE A 2 6.35 -20.72 -13.32
CA PHE A 2 5.16 -20.54 -14.16
C PHE A 2 4.27 -19.48 -13.53
N ASN A 3 4.13 -18.34 -14.20
CA ASN A 3 2.99 -17.46 -14.00
C ASN A 3 1.84 -18.16 -14.74
N PRO A 4 0.85 -18.78 -14.06
CA PRO A 4 -0.27 -19.37 -14.79
C PRO A 4 -0.92 -18.23 -15.55
N VAL A 5 -0.90 -18.32 -16.88
CA VAL A 5 -1.61 -17.39 -17.76
C VAL A 5 -3.02 -17.29 -17.20
N LEU A 6 -3.37 -16.13 -16.63
CA LEU A 6 -4.70 -15.90 -16.10
C LEU A 6 -5.68 -16.17 -17.25
N SER A 7 -6.77 -16.90 -16.98
CA SER A 7 -7.75 -17.15 -18.02
C SER A 7 -8.27 -15.82 -18.58
N LEU A 8 -8.53 -15.77 -19.88
CA LEU A 8 -9.13 -14.59 -20.53
C LEU A 8 -10.41 -14.15 -19.82
N GLU A 9 -11.16 -15.11 -19.28
CA GLU A 9 -12.34 -14.87 -18.45
C GLU A 9 -12.01 -14.03 -17.20
N LEU A 10 -10.96 -14.40 -16.45
CA LEU A 10 -10.57 -13.68 -15.24
C LEU A 10 -10.03 -12.29 -15.57
N LEU A 11 -9.22 -12.15 -16.62
CA LEU A 11 -8.72 -10.85 -17.08
C LEU A 11 -9.86 -9.92 -17.49
N SER A 12 -10.83 -10.45 -18.24
CA SER A 12 -12.02 -9.69 -18.66
C SER A 12 -12.86 -9.26 -17.46
N LEU A 13 -13.09 -10.17 -16.51
CA LEU A 13 -13.83 -9.89 -15.29
C LEU A 13 -13.17 -8.76 -14.47
N LYS A 14 -11.85 -8.83 -14.28
CA LYS A 14 -11.06 -7.81 -13.57
C LYS A 14 -11.16 -6.45 -14.25
N LYS A 15 -10.99 -6.41 -15.57
CA LYS A 15 -11.07 -5.17 -16.35
C LYS A 15 -12.45 -4.52 -16.26
N VAL A 16 -13.51 -5.31 -16.41
CA VAL A 16 -14.89 -4.81 -16.29
C VAL A 16 -15.14 -4.26 -14.88
N ALA A 17 -14.71 -4.97 -13.84
CA ALA A 17 -14.92 -4.52 -12.46
C ALA A 17 -14.19 -3.19 -12.15
N VAL A 18 -12.94 -3.04 -12.59
CA VAL A 18 -12.18 -1.77 -12.45
C VAL A 18 -12.87 -0.61 -13.19
N LEU A 19 -13.33 -0.84 -14.42
CA LEU A 19 -14.05 0.17 -15.19
C LEU A 19 -15.37 0.56 -14.53
N MET A 20 -16.11 -0.41 -13.99
CA MET A 20 -17.36 -0.15 -13.28
C MET A 20 -17.14 0.59 -11.96
N HIS A 21 -16.07 0.32 -11.23
CA HIS A 21 -15.75 1.10 -10.02
C HIS A 21 -15.49 2.58 -10.36
N SER A 22 -14.94 2.85 -11.54
CA SER A 22 -14.68 4.21 -12.02
C SER A 22 -15.94 4.90 -12.60
N ASP A 23 -17.06 4.20 -12.66
CA ASP A 23 -18.32 4.74 -13.17
C ASP A 23 -18.86 5.82 -12.20
N PRO A 24 -19.22 7.03 -12.69
CA PRO A 24 -19.69 8.12 -11.84
C PRO A 24 -20.89 7.76 -10.96
N ASP A 25 -21.85 6.95 -11.45
CA ASP A 25 -23.02 6.59 -10.65
C ASP A 25 -22.67 5.64 -9.50
N ILE A 26 -21.59 4.85 -9.64
CA ILE A 26 -21.10 3.98 -8.57
C ILE A 26 -20.26 4.82 -7.59
N ARG A 27 -19.34 5.63 -8.12
CA ARG A 27 -18.46 6.50 -7.33
C ARG A 27 -19.23 7.57 -6.55
N ASP A 28 -20.28 8.14 -7.12
CA ASP A 28 -21.09 9.17 -6.47
C ASP A 28 -21.91 8.61 -5.31
N LEU A 29 -22.22 7.32 -5.31
CA LEU A 29 -22.76 6.68 -4.12
C LEU A 29 -21.73 6.74 -3.00
N GLU A 30 -20.47 6.40 -3.28
CA GLU A 30 -19.38 6.34 -2.28
C GLU A 30 -19.08 7.68 -1.60
N LYS A 31 -19.58 8.81 -2.13
CA LYS A 31 -19.47 10.17 -1.55
C LYS A 31 -20.28 10.39 -0.26
N GLY A 32 -20.83 9.34 0.36
CA GLY A 32 -21.55 9.41 1.63
C GLY A 32 -21.50 8.09 2.40
N PHE A 33 -22.01 8.09 3.63
CA PHE A 33 -22.26 6.84 4.38
C PHE A 33 -23.35 6.04 3.66
N VAL A 34 -22.97 5.27 2.64
CA VAL A 34 -23.91 4.49 1.85
C VAL A 34 -24.39 3.30 2.64
N ILE A 35 -25.71 3.18 2.74
CA ILE A 35 -26.36 1.95 3.15
C ILE A 35 -26.02 0.90 2.09
N GLU A 36 -25.29 -0.14 2.47
CA GLU A 36 -24.79 -1.22 1.59
C GLU A 36 -25.85 -1.75 0.61
N GLU A 37 -27.11 -1.80 1.03
CA GLU A 37 -28.26 -2.21 0.23
C GLU A 37 -28.49 -1.33 -1.00
N LYS A 38 -28.32 0.00 -0.86
CA LYS A 38 -28.45 0.97 -1.95
C LYS A 38 -27.32 0.79 -2.96
N TRP A 39 -26.09 0.63 -2.48
CA TRP A 39 -24.94 0.33 -3.35
C TRP A 39 -25.15 -0.96 -4.13
N ALA A 40 -25.55 -2.04 -3.42
CA ALA A 40 -25.81 -3.34 -4.04
C ALA A 40 -26.93 -3.29 -5.09
N ALA A 41 -28.00 -2.50 -4.85
CA ALA A 41 -29.08 -2.31 -5.80
C ALA A 41 -28.63 -1.59 -7.08
N VAL A 42 -27.82 -0.53 -6.95
CA VAL A 42 -27.29 0.20 -8.12
C VAL A 42 -26.32 -0.66 -8.92
N VAL A 43 -25.38 -1.33 -8.24
CA VAL A 43 -24.45 -2.27 -8.89
C VAL A 43 -25.22 -3.37 -9.62
N LYS A 44 -26.21 -4.00 -8.97
CA LYS A 44 -27.03 -5.04 -9.61
C LYS A 44 -27.76 -4.51 -10.85
N LYS A 45 -28.36 -3.32 -10.76
CA LYS A 45 -29.04 -2.67 -11.89
C LYS A 45 -28.04 -2.44 -13.04
N LYS A 46 -26.88 -1.83 -12.78
CA LYS A 46 -25.86 -1.57 -13.80
C LYS A 46 -25.32 -2.84 -14.44
N VAL A 47 -24.97 -3.85 -13.65
CA VAL A 47 -24.48 -5.13 -14.17
C VAL A 47 -25.52 -5.80 -15.07
N SER A 48 -26.82 -5.65 -14.76
CA SER A 48 -27.88 -6.24 -15.57
C SER A 48 -27.99 -5.62 -16.97
N THR A 49 -27.67 -4.33 -17.11
CA THR A 49 -27.77 -3.60 -18.40
C THR A 49 -26.56 -3.80 -19.31
N LEU A 50 -25.45 -4.34 -18.80
CA LEU A 50 -24.26 -4.62 -19.62
C LEU A 50 -24.51 -5.81 -20.55
N ASP A 51 -23.99 -5.77 -21.77
CA ASP A 51 -24.01 -6.92 -22.68
C ASP A 51 -22.85 -7.87 -22.35
N LEU A 52 -23.06 -8.68 -21.31
CA LEU A 52 -22.06 -9.60 -20.77
C LEU A 52 -22.66 -11.00 -20.55
N PRO A 53 -21.85 -12.07 -20.67
CA PRO A 53 -22.29 -13.42 -20.36
C PRO A 53 -22.86 -13.52 -18.93
N PRO A 54 -23.92 -14.31 -18.70
CA PRO A 54 -24.54 -14.44 -17.38
C PRO A 54 -23.56 -14.82 -16.25
N ILE A 55 -22.55 -15.64 -16.57
CA ILE A 55 -21.52 -16.04 -15.61
C ILE A 55 -20.64 -14.86 -15.17
N ILE A 56 -20.32 -13.94 -16.08
CA ILE A 56 -19.56 -12.72 -15.78
C ILE A 56 -20.42 -11.78 -14.94
N LYS A 57 -21.69 -11.55 -15.34
CA LYS A 57 -22.65 -10.74 -14.58
C LYS A 57 -22.79 -11.22 -13.13
N LYS A 58 -22.84 -12.53 -12.90
CA LYS A 58 -22.92 -13.10 -11.56
C LYS A 58 -21.68 -12.82 -10.69
N ARG A 59 -20.50 -12.70 -11.31
CA ARG A 59 -19.22 -12.54 -10.60
C ARG A 59 -18.79 -11.10 -10.37
N ILE A 60 -19.32 -10.13 -11.12
CA ILE A 60 -18.96 -8.72 -10.98
C ILE A 60 -19.32 -8.13 -9.60
N PRO A 61 -20.55 -8.29 -9.05
CA PRO A 61 -20.92 -7.64 -7.79
C PRO A 61 -20.01 -7.95 -6.60
N PRO A 62 -19.66 -9.23 -6.28
CA PRO A 62 -18.73 -9.50 -5.19
C PRO A 62 -17.33 -8.95 -5.48
N LEU A 63 -16.88 -8.96 -6.74
CA LEU A 63 -15.58 -8.41 -7.11
C LEU A 63 -15.52 -6.89 -6.95
N LEU A 64 -16.59 -6.18 -7.32
CA LEU A 64 -16.70 -4.74 -7.10
C LEU A 64 -16.67 -4.37 -5.62
N LYS A 65 -17.28 -5.20 -4.78
CA LYS A 65 -17.24 -5.02 -3.33
C LYS A 65 -15.81 -5.16 -2.81
N ASP A 66 -15.05 -6.14 -3.30
CA ASP A 66 -13.65 -6.32 -2.95
C ASP A 66 -12.79 -5.13 -3.39
N ILE A 67 -12.99 -4.64 -4.62
CA ILE A 67 -12.31 -3.44 -5.15
C ILE A 67 -12.61 -2.21 -4.29
N ARG A 68 -13.88 -1.98 -3.94
CA ARG A 68 -14.29 -0.88 -3.05
C ARG A 68 -13.59 -0.99 -1.69
N ASN A 69 -13.56 -2.18 -1.08
CA ASN A 69 -12.87 -2.38 0.20
C ASN A 69 -11.36 -2.08 0.12
N VAL A 70 -10.73 -2.35 -1.02
CA VAL A 70 -9.31 -2.02 -1.26
C VAL A 70 -9.13 -0.50 -1.35
N VAL A 71 -10.02 0.20 -2.06
CA VAL A 71 -10.00 1.67 -2.16
C VAL A 71 -10.26 2.31 -0.82
N ASP A 72 -11.34 1.93 -0.12
CA ASP A 72 -11.70 2.44 1.21
C ASP A 72 -10.53 2.30 2.20
N ARG A 73 -9.82 1.16 2.15
CA ARG A 73 -8.64 0.94 2.98
C ARG A 73 -7.51 1.87 2.60
N TRP A 74 -7.22 2.01 1.31
CA TRP A 74 -6.17 2.92 0.84
C TRP A 74 -6.50 4.37 1.21
N GLU A 75 -7.74 4.82 1.08
CA GLU A 75 -8.13 6.16 1.49
C GLU A 75 -8.02 6.37 3.00
N MET A 76 -8.47 5.40 3.79
CA MET A 76 -8.37 5.43 5.26
C MET A 76 -6.92 5.53 5.72
N ASP A 77 -6.02 4.79 5.06
CA ASP A 77 -4.58 4.85 5.29
C ASP A 77 -3.98 6.24 5.04
N HIS A 78 -4.63 7.06 4.21
CA HIS A 78 -4.18 8.39 3.80
C HIS A 78 -5.16 9.49 4.25
N ILE A 79 -6.11 9.22 5.15
CA ILE A 79 -7.20 10.14 5.52
C ILE A 79 -6.69 11.49 6.06
N THR A 80 -5.52 11.50 6.68
CA THR A 80 -4.89 12.71 7.19
C THR A 80 -4.34 13.62 6.11
N ILE A 81 -3.95 13.06 4.96
CA ILE A 81 -3.50 13.79 3.77
C ILE A 81 -4.73 14.17 2.94
N LEU A 82 -5.63 13.23 2.70
CA LEU A 82 -6.80 13.42 1.84
C LEU A 82 -7.85 14.34 2.49
N GLY A 83 -7.91 14.36 3.82
CA GLY A 83 -8.96 14.99 4.60
C GLY A 83 -10.14 14.03 4.83
N ARG A 84 -11.15 14.50 5.59
CA ARG A 84 -12.35 13.69 5.92
C ARG A 84 -13.22 13.36 4.70
N CYS A 85 -13.12 14.17 3.64
CA CYS A 85 -13.85 14.00 2.39
C CYS A 85 -12.90 13.50 1.31
N SER A 86 -12.41 12.26 1.43
CA SER A 86 -11.45 11.66 0.48
C SER A 86 -11.93 11.72 -0.96
N TRP A 87 -13.24 11.58 -1.17
CA TRP A 87 -13.92 11.65 -2.48
C TRP A 87 -13.78 13.00 -3.22
N GLU A 88 -13.38 14.08 -2.54
CA GLU A 88 -13.10 15.37 -3.18
C GLU A 88 -11.74 15.38 -3.89
N ASN A 89 -10.89 14.39 -3.63
CA ASN A 89 -9.53 14.36 -4.14
C ASN A 89 -9.39 13.60 -5.48
N ASP A 90 -10.50 13.27 -6.17
CA ASP A 90 -10.53 12.63 -7.50
C ASP A 90 -9.35 11.66 -7.74
N ILE A 91 -9.25 10.62 -6.90
CA ILE A 91 -8.08 9.75 -6.85
C ILE A 91 -8.14 8.76 -8.01
N GLU A 92 -7.15 8.84 -8.90
CA GLU A 92 -6.97 7.85 -9.97
C GLU A 92 -6.14 6.67 -9.48
N CYS A 93 -6.81 5.58 -9.09
CA CYS A 93 -6.17 4.36 -8.64
C CYS A 93 -5.54 3.59 -9.81
N VAL A 94 -4.24 3.27 -9.68
CA VAL A 94 -3.55 2.33 -10.57
C VAL A 94 -3.64 0.93 -9.99
N TRP A 95 -4.09 -0.04 -10.78
CA TRP A 95 -4.33 -1.41 -10.33
C TRP A 95 -3.19 -2.37 -10.66
N ASN A 96 -2.90 -3.30 -9.75
CA ASN A 96 -2.07 -4.48 -10.01
C ASN A 96 -2.93 -5.61 -10.61
N ASP A 97 -2.27 -6.65 -11.14
CA ASP A 97 -2.96 -7.81 -11.72
C ASP A 97 -3.84 -8.57 -10.71
N ASP A 98 -3.57 -8.46 -9.42
CA ASP A 98 -4.33 -9.09 -8.33
C ASP A 98 -5.48 -8.22 -7.80
N LEU A 99 -5.80 -7.10 -8.47
CA LEU A 99 -6.79 -6.09 -8.06
C LEU A 99 -6.45 -5.36 -6.76
N THR A 100 -5.21 -5.37 -6.33
CA THR A 100 -4.73 -4.43 -5.32
C THR A 100 -4.34 -3.10 -5.96
N ILE A 101 -4.37 -2.02 -5.19
CA ILE A 101 -3.86 -0.72 -5.64
C ILE A 101 -2.33 -0.77 -5.69
N ASN A 102 -1.76 -0.38 -6.82
CA ASN A 102 -0.36 -0.02 -6.94
C ASN A 102 -0.14 1.35 -6.27
N GLY A 103 0.11 1.32 -4.96
CA GLY A 103 0.21 2.55 -4.16
C GLY A 103 1.25 3.53 -4.70
N LEU A 104 2.42 3.04 -5.14
CA LEU A 104 3.49 3.90 -5.66
C LEU A 104 3.07 4.64 -6.93
N LYS A 105 2.52 3.92 -7.92
CA LYS A 105 2.06 4.56 -9.18
C LYS A 105 0.88 5.50 -8.92
N THR A 106 -0.06 5.09 -8.07
CA THR A 106 -1.21 5.91 -7.65
C THR A 106 -0.75 7.21 -6.98
N ALA A 107 0.20 7.12 -6.05
CA ALA A 107 0.78 8.28 -5.39
C ALA A 107 1.49 9.22 -6.38
N LYS A 108 2.21 8.68 -7.38
CA LYS A 108 2.83 9.50 -8.43
C LYS A 108 1.79 10.27 -9.25
N ILE A 109 0.69 9.62 -9.66
CA ILE A 109 -0.39 10.31 -10.38
C ILE A 109 -1.01 11.40 -9.49
N PHE A 110 -1.30 11.07 -8.22
CA PHE A 110 -1.79 12.04 -7.24
C PHE A 110 -0.86 13.26 -7.11
N ILE A 111 0.45 13.04 -7.01
CA ILE A 111 1.44 14.12 -6.87
C ILE A 111 1.55 14.97 -8.14
N GLN A 112 1.28 14.41 -9.31
CA GLN A 112 1.31 15.15 -10.57
C GLN A 112 0.06 16.03 -10.78
N ASN A 113 -1.06 15.72 -10.12
CA ASN A 113 -2.30 16.49 -10.24
C ASN A 113 -2.19 17.86 -9.53
N GLU A 114 -2.14 18.94 -10.30
CA GLU A 114 -2.01 20.31 -9.76
C GLU A 114 -3.29 20.84 -9.11
N ASN A 115 -4.43 20.15 -9.27
CA ASN A 115 -5.66 20.49 -8.55
C ASN A 115 -5.55 20.17 -7.04
N HIS A 116 -4.60 19.32 -6.63
CA HIS A 116 -4.32 19.08 -5.22
C HIS A 116 -3.41 20.16 -4.64
N SER A 117 -3.65 20.52 -3.39
CA SER A 117 -2.82 21.50 -2.71
C SER A 117 -1.37 21.03 -2.63
N LEU A 118 -0.45 21.99 -2.71
CA LEU A 118 0.99 21.71 -2.67
C LEU A 118 1.39 20.92 -1.42
N VAL A 119 0.74 21.20 -0.29
CA VAL A 119 0.96 20.48 0.98
C VAL A 119 0.54 19.02 0.86
N LYS A 120 -0.65 18.72 0.33
CA LYS A 120 -1.10 17.32 0.15
C LYS A 120 -0.16 16.53 -0.75
N ARG A 121 0.28 17.14 -1.85
CA ARG A 121 1.24 16.55 -2.79
C ARG A 121 2.57 16.26 -2.09
N PHE A 122 3.09 17.21 -1.32
CA PHE A 122 4.32 17.03 -0.53
C PHE A 122 4.20 15.89 0.48
N LEU A 123 3.13 15.88 1.29
CA LEU A 123 2.91 14.82 2.28
C LEU A 123 2.81 13.43 1.64
N MET A 124 2.13 13.33 0.50
CA MET A 124 2.03 12.08 -0.25
C MET A 124 3.41 11.62 -0.75
N ALA A 125 4.23 12.55 -1.26
CA ALA A 125 5.59 12.27 -1.71
C ALA A 125 6.47 11.76 -0.55
N CYS A 126 6.36 12.36 0.64
CA CYS A 126 7.03 11.87 1.85
C CYS A 126 6.59 10.45 2.22
N VAL A 127 5.28 10.18 2.31
CA VAL A 127 4.75 8.86 2.69
C VAL A 127 5.24 7.74 1.76
N TYR A 128 5.36 8.03 0.47
CA TYR A 128 5.85 7.06 -0.53
C TYR A 128 7.35 7.13 -0.79
N TRP A 129 8.08 7.96 -0.05
CA TRP A 129 9.54 8.13 -0.17
C TRP A 129 10.00 8.47 -1.59
N LEU A 130 9.26 9.36 -2.26
CA LEU A 130 9.52 9.81 -3.62
C LEU A 130 10.54 10.94 -3.62
N GLU A 131 11.82 10.61 -3.47
CA GLU A 131 12.90 11.56 -3.17
C GLU A 131 12.94 12.80 -4.08
N GLU A 132 12.90 12.60 -5.40
CA GLU A 132 12.97 13.69 -6.37
C GLU A 132 11.75 14.60 -6.26
N GLU A 133 10.56 13.98 -6.26
CA GLU A 133 9.29 14.70 -6.12
C GLU A 133 9.22 15.45 -4.77
N THR A 134 9.66 14.83 -3.67
CA THR A 134 9.69 15.48 -2.36
C THR A 134 10.66 16.67 -2.33
N LYS A 135 11.87 16.56 -2.91
CA LYS A 135 12.82 17.68 -3.04
C LYS A 135 12.20 18.85 -3.79
N ASP A 136 11.55 18.56 -4.90
CA ASP A 136 10.98 19.60 -5.76
C ASP A 136 9.76 20.26 -5.14
N LEU A 137 8.92 19.50 -4.45
CA LEU A 137 7.78 20.03 -3.71
C LEU A 137 8.23 20.84 -2.49
N TRP A 138 9.22 20.36 -1.74
CA TRP A 138 9.78 21.06 -0.58
C TRP A 138 10.26 22.46 -0.94
N LYS A 139 11.03 22.61 -2.02
CA LYS A 139 11.51 23.92 -2.50
C LYS A 139 10.37 24.91 -2.78
N LYS A 140 9.21 24.41 -3.22
CA LYS A 140 8.03 25.22 -3.56
C LYS A 140 7.16 25.56 -2.34
N LEU A 141 7.33 24.87 -1.21
CA LEU A 141 6.50 25.11 -0.03
C LEU A 141 6.79 26.50 0.58
N PRO A 142 5.75 27.21 1.05
CA PRO A 142 5.92 28.41 1.85
C PRO A 142 6.73 28.15 3.13
N GLU A 143 7.54 29.12 3.54
CA GLU A 143 8.41 28.99 4.72
C GLU A 143 7.64 28.69 6.02
N ASN A 144 6.44 29.24 6.19
CA ASN A 144 5.60 28.92 7.35
C ASN A 144 5.15 27.45 7.37
N VAL A 145 4.97 26.83 6.21
CA VAL A 145 4.63 25.40 6.11
C VAL A 145 5.86 24.56 6.42
N LYS A 146 7.02 24.93 5.87
CA LYS A 146 8.30 24.25 6.19
C LYS A 146 8.59 24.29 7.68
N ALA A 147 8.46 25.46 8.31
CA ALA A 147 8.64 25.63 9.76
C ALA A 147 7.68 24.72 10.56
N ASN A 148 6.42 24.60 10.15
CA ASN A 148 5.49 23.67 10.76
C ASN A 148 5.95 22.20 10.60
N CYS A 149 6.43 21.81 9.43
CA CYS A 149 6.99 20.47 9.19
C CYS A 149 8.22 20.18 10.06
N SER A 150 9.14 21.14 10.20
CA SER A 150 10.32 21.01 11.06
C SER A 150 9.97 20.99 12.56
N SER A 151 8.83 21.54 12.96
CA SER A 151 8.37 21.57 14.36
C SER A 151 7.64 20.29 14.82
N ILE A 152 7.49 19.28 13.95
CA ILE A 152 6.79 18.04 14.27
C ILE A 152 7.60 17.26 15.33
N HIS A 153 7.18 17.38 16.59
CA HIS A 153 7.74 16.60 17.70
C HIS A 153 7.10 15.21 17.78
N VAL A 154 7.81 14.21 17.27
CA VAL A 154 7.37 12.82 17.24
C VAL A 154 7.77 12.11 18.54
N SER A 155 7.25 12.56 19.69
CA SER A 155 7.35 11.76 20.92
C SER A 155 6.40 10.56 20.87
N TYR A 156 5.24 10.73 20.21
CA TYR A 156 4.30 9.67 19.83
C TYR A 156 3.64 10.05 18.51
N PRO A 157 4.12 9.55 17.36
CA PRO A 157 3.50 9.86 16.07
C PRO A 157 2.06 9.37 16.11
N LYS A 158 1.12 10.29 15.93
CA LYS A 158 -0.29 9.92 15.82
C LYS A 158 -0.59 9.45 14.40
N TYR A 159 0.20 9.91 13.42
CA TYR A 159 -0.05 9.69 12.01
C TYR A 159 1.21 9.33 11.21
N ARG A 160 1.04 8.51 10.16
CA ARG A 160 2.13 7.99 9.31
C ARG A 160 2.99 9.07 8.67
N TRP A 161 2.34 10.11 8.16
CA TRP A 161 3.02 11.19 7.45
C TRP A 161 3.92 12.02 8.37
N GLU A 162 3.64 12.08 9.68
CA GLU A 162 4.47 12.84 10.62
C GLU A 162 5.87 12.25 10.71
N ILE A 163 5.98 10.92 10.75
CA ILE A 163 7.27 10.20 10.74
C ILE A 163 7.96 10.41 9.40
N ALA A 164 7.23 10.17 8.29
CA ALA A 164 7.82 10.29 6.96
C ALA A 164 8.30 11.72 6.68
N VAL A 165 7.55 12.75 7.09
CA VAL A 165 7.96 14.15 6.95
C VAL A 165 9.15 14.46 7.85
N LYS A 166 9.12 14.06 9.12
CA LYS A 166 10.22 14.32 10.05
C LYS A 166 11.52 13.71 9.54
N ASP A 167 11.49 12.42 9.21
CA ASP A 167 12.66 11.72 8.68
C ASP A 167 13.18 12.45 7.44
N TRP A 168 12.27 12.86 6.55
CA TRP A 168 12.67 13.58 5.34
C TRP A 168 13.29 14.95 5.63
N VAL A 169 12.70 15.73 6.54
CA VAL A 169 13.23 17.03 6.96
C VAL A 169 14.61 16.86 7.58
N GLU A 170 14.76 15.94 8.54
CA GLU A 170 16.04 15.63 9.18
C GLU A 170 17.10 15.21 8.14
N LEU A 171 16.73 14.36 7.19
CA LEU A 171 17.61 13.94 6.09
C LEU A 171 18.02 15.10 5.18
N SER A 172 17.08 15.98 4.85
CA SER A 172 17.32 17.12 3.99
C SER A 172 18.18 18.21 4.64
N GLU A 173 18.02 18.41 5.95
CA GLU A 173 18.76 19.40 6.74
C GLU A 173 20.15 18.87 7.15
N CYS A 174 20.27 17.57 7.45
CA CYS A 174 21.53 16.95 7.88
C CYS A 174 22.45 16.54 6.73
N GLY A 175 21.99 16.65 5.47
CA GLY A 175 22.79 16.28 4.30
C GLY A 175 23.16 14.80 4.27
N VAL A 176 22.33 13.92 4.84
CA VAL A 176 22.60 12.49 4.89
C VAL A 176 22.56 11.94 3.46
N ALA A 177 23.72 11.46 2.98
CA ALA A 177 23.88 11.01 1.61
C ALA A 177 23.05 9.76 1.25
N ASP A 178 22.65 8.96 2.25
CA ASP A 178 21.86 7.75 2.05
C ASP A 178 20.67 7.67 3.02
N TRP A 179 19.58 8.32 2.63
CA TRP A 179 18.31 8.28 3.35
C TRP A 179 17.74 6.87 3.49
N ARG A 180 18.08 5.94 2.58
CA ARG A 180 17.55 4.58 2.60
C ARG A 180 18.04 3.88 3.86
N GLN A 181 19.34 3.93 4.14
CA GLN A 181 19.88 3.35 5.37
C GLN A 181 19.31 3.99 6.64
N HIS A 182 19.11 5.31 6.63
CA HIS A 182 18.56 6.03 7.79
C HIS A 182 17.11 5.64 8.10
N SER A 183 16.24 5.63 7.08
CA SER A 183 14.82 5.29 7.24
C SER A 183 14.59 3.89 7.82
N PHE A 184 15.47 2.94 7.50
CA PHE A 184 15.42 1.59 8.05
C PHE A 184 16.04 1.45 9.44
N SER A 185 16.95 2.34 9.82
CA SER A 185 17.53 2.39 11.16
C SER A 185 16.59 3.01 12.19
N HIS A 186 15.61 3.82 11.76
CA HIS A 186 14.72 4.52 12.67
C HIS A 186 13.59 3.59 13.15
N PRO A 187 13.49 3.27 14.45
CA PRO A 187 12.51 2.31 14.97
C PRO A 187 11.05 2.66 14.63
N LEU A 188 10.74 3.95 14.53
CA LEU A 188 9.37 4.45 14.31
C LEU A 188 8.81 4.14 12.91
N THR A 189 9.65 3.95 11.89
CA THR A 189 9.16 3.53 10.55
C THR A 189 8.56 2.12 10.59
N TRP A 190 8.86 1.33 11.63
CA TRP A 190 8.43 -0.05 11.79
C TRP A 190 7.17 -0.24 12.65
N TYR A 191 6.85 0.71 13.53
CA TYR A 191 5.73 0.60 14.47
C TYR A 191 4.36 0.89 13.85
N CYS A 192 4.30 1.31 12.59
CA CYS A 192 3.02 1.49 11.94
C CYS A 192 2.55 0.17 11.30
N HIS A 193 1.58 -0.50 11.91
CA HIS A 193 1.07 -1.82 11.51
C HIS A 193 0.55 -1.87 10.07
N ASP A 194 0.07 -0.74 9.57
CA ASP A 194 -0.46 -0.60 8.22
C ASP A 194 0.63 -0.26 7.18
N SER A 195 1.90 -0.19 7.63
CA SER A 195 3.06 0.15 6.82
C SER A 195 3.53 -0.98 5.89
N ILE A 196 2.86 -2.13 5.89
CA ILE A 196 3.24 -3.28 5.06
C ILE A 196 3.40 -2.87 3.58
N ILE A 197 2.47 -2.09 3.02
CA ILE A 197 2.52 -1.68 1.61
C ILE A 197 3.69 -0.72 1.36
N ILE A 198 3.89 0.26 2.24
CA ILE A 198 4.93 1.29 2.11
C ILE A 198 6.31 0.68 2.34
N GLN A 199 6.50 -0.11 3.40
CA GLN A 199 7.71 -0.88 3.66
C GLN A 199 8.00 -1.82 2.50
N GLY A 200 6.98 -2.50 1.95
CA GLY A 200 7.14 -3.34 0.77
C GLY A 200 7.69 -2.59 -0.43
N ASN A 201 7.20 -1.37 -0.67
CA ASN A 201 7.71 -0.54 -1.75
C ASN A 201 9.13 -0.04 -1.48
N LEU A 202 9.42 0.39 -0.25
CA LEU A 202 10.74 0.86 0.15
C LEU A 202 11.78 -0.26 0.07
N LEU A 203 11.45 -1.45 0.59
CA LEU A 203 12.28 -2.65 0.52
C LEU A 203 12.57 -3.04 -0.93
N ARG A 204 11.59 -2.95 -1.84
CA ARG A 204 11.81 -3.25 -3.27
C ARG A 204 12.76 -2.27 -3.96
N GLN A 205 12.97 -1.08 -3.42
CA GLN A 205 13.92 -0.09 -3.97
C GLN A 205 15.37 -0.32 -3.51
N LEU A 206 15.57 -1.16 -2.49
CA LEU A 206 16.90 -1.50 -1.99
C LEU A 206 17.63 -2.52 -2.87
N SER A 207 18.96 -2.50 -2.82
CA SER A 207 19.77 -3.59 -3.35
C SER A 207 19.47 -4.89 -2.61
N PRO A 208 19.65 -6.08 -3.21
CA PRO A 208 19.42 -7.35 -2.52
C PRO A 208 20.21 -7.51 -1.21
N GLN A 209 21.39 -6.90 -1.13
CA GLN A 209 22.24 -6.93 0.06
C GLN A 209 21.68 -6.03 1.17
N ASP A 210 21.23 -4.84 0.82
CA ASP A 210 20.62 -3.91 1.79
C ASP A 210 19.29 -4.46 2.30
N GLN A 211 18.47 -5.03 1.40
CA GLN A 211 17.24 -5.74 1.79
C GLN A 211 17.53 -6.78 2.87
N LEU A 212 18.53 -7.63 2.64
CA LEU A 212 18.92 -8.68 3.57
C LEU A 212 19.39 -8.10 4.92
N SER A 213 20.16 -7.00 4.90
CA SER A 213 20.60 -6.32 6.12
C SER A 213 19.41 -5.81 6.94
N VAL A 214 18.48 -5.11 6.28
CA VAL A 214 17.24 -4.62 6.89
C VAL A 214 16.42 -5.78 7.45
N PHE A 215 16.24 -6.84 6.67
CA PHE A 215 15.50 -8.01 7.11
C PHE A 215 16.12 -8.70 8.34
N LYS A 216 17.45 -8.82 8.40
CA LYS A 216 18.12 -9.35 9.59
C LYS A 216 17.88 -8.48 10.82
N GLY A 217 17.92 -7.15 10.67
CA GLY A 217 17.59 -6.21 11.74
C GLY A 217 16.14 -6.36 12.21
N MET A 218 15.21 -6.39 11.25
CA MET A 218 13.78 -6.57 11.50
C MET A 218 13.47 -7.88 12.23
N MET A 219 14.09 -9.00 11.82
CA MET A 219 13.82 -10.30 12.43
C MET A 219 14.27 -10.37 13.89
N LYS A 220 15.37 -9.70 14.23
CA LYS A 220 15.89 -9.57 15.60
C LYS A 220 15.06 -8.64 16.48
N GLY A 221 14.36 -7.67 15.88
CA GLY A 221 13.53 -6.71 16.59
C GLY A 221 12.19 -7.27 17.08
N SER A 222 11.57 -6.52 18.00
CA SER A 222 10.20 -6.73 18.49
C SER A 222 9.13 -6.22 17.54
N ILE A 223 9.31 -6.42 16.22
CA ILE A 223 8.27 -6.09 15.25
C ILE A 223 7.18 -7.14 15.26
N GLU A 224 5.98 -6.72 14.87
CA GLU A 224 4.81 -7.56 14.70
C GLU A 224 5.05 -8.75 13.77
N MET A 225 4.41 -9.87 14.09
CA MET A 225 4.54 -11.10 13.30
C MET A 225 4.00 -10.94 11.87
N HIS A 226 2.90 -10.22 11.67
CA HIS A 226 2.33 -9.99 10.34
C HIS A 226 3.32 -9.22 9.45
N THR A 227 4.05 -8.26 10.02
CA THR A 227 5.13 -7.53 9.33
C THR A 227 6.29 -8.45 8.98
N LYS A 228 6.71 -9.35 9.88
CA LYS A 228 7.75 -10.36 9.59
C LYS A 228 7.35 -11.26 8.42
N ILE A 229 6.13 -11.77 8.44
CA ILE A 229 5.58 -12.62 7.38
C ILE A 229 5.54 -11.88 6.05
N PHE A 230 5.07 -10.63 6.04
CA PHE A 230 5.09 -9.81 4.84
C PHE A 230 6.51 -9.64 4.28
N CYS A 231 7.48 -9.29 5.12
CA CYS A 231 8.86 -9.12 4.70
C CYS A 231 9.43 -10.39 4.06
N LEU A 232 9.21 -11.54 4.70
CA LEU A 232 9.64 -12.84 4.16
C LEU A 232 9.00 -13.16 2.81
N SER A 233 7.77 -12.71 2.57
CA SER A 233 7.07 -13.01 1.32
C SER A 233 7.64 -12.28 0.10
N ILE A 234 8.24 -11.11 0.31
CA ILE A 234 8.82 -10.30 -0.76
C ILE A 234 10.30 -10.64 -1.01
N MET A 235 10.94 -11.42 -0.12
CA MET A 235 12.30 -11.91 -0.32
C MET A 235 12.38 -12.85 -1.52
N ASN A 236 13.55 -12.92 -2.17
CA ASN A 236 13.87 -14.00 -3.10
C ASN A 236 14.25 -15.30 -2.34
N ALA A 237 14.46 -16.39 -3.08
CA ALA A 237 14.72 -17.71 -2.50
C ALA A 237 15.99 -17.76 -1.64
N GLU A 238 17.06 -17.11 -2.08
CA GLU A 238 18.36 -17.12 -1.38
C GLU A 238 18.32 -16.25 -0.12
N GLN A 239 17.75 -15.04 -0.21
CA GLN A 239 17.54 -14.16 0.95
C GLN A 239 16.70 -14.85 2.02
N LEU A 240 15.59 -15.49 1.62
CA LEU A 240 14.72 -16.21 2.55
C LEU A 240 15.48 -17.34 3.24
N LYS A 241 16.25 -18.14 2.49
CA LYS A 241 17.06 -19.22 3.05
C LYS A 241 18.09 -18.69 4.06
N GLU A 242 18.75 -17.58 3.75
CA GLU A 242 19.74 -16.98 4.63
C GLU A 242 19.14 -16.41 5.93
N VAL A 243 18.02 -15.70 5.83
CA VAL A 243 17.30 -15.17 7.00
C VAL A 243 16.83 -16.31 7.89
N MET A 244 16.19 -17.34 7.30
CA MET A 244 15.63 -18.46 8.05
C MET A 244 16.70 -19.37 8.69
N LYS A 245 17.93 -19.39 8.16
CA LYS A 245 19.07 -20.09 8.78
C LYS A 245 19.48 -19.46 10.12
N ASN A 246 19.39 -18.14 10.22
CA ASN A 246 19.84 -17.40 11.40
C ASN A 246 18.70 -17.14 12.40
N GLU A 247 17.47 -16.94 11.91
CA GLU A 247 16.31 -16.56 12.70
C GLU A 247 15.07 -17.39 12.28
N PRO A 248 14.99 -18.69 12.62
CA PRO A 248 13.90 -19.54 12.19
C PRO A 248 12.57 -19.10 12.81
N LEU A 249 11.51 -18.96 11.99
CA LEU A 249 10.17 -18.72 12.50
C LEU A 249 9.69 -19.89 13.38
N PRO A 250 8.97 -19.63 14.49
CA PRO A 250 8.43 -20.71 15.30
C PRO A 250 7.43 -21.56 14.49
N LYS A 251 7.53 -22.88 14.60
CA LYS A 251 6.71 -23.85 13.82
C LYS A 251 5.20 -23.61 13.94
N SER A 252 4.74 -23.12 15.09
CA SER A 252 3.33 -22.75 15.35
C SER A 252 2.77 -21.72 14.36
N TYR A 253 3.62 -20.86 13.78
CA TYR A 253 3.19 -19.82 12.84
C TYR A 253 3.08 -20.29 11.40
N ILE A 254 3.91 -21.26 11.00
CA ILE A 254 3.82 -21.89 9.67
C ILE A 254 2.47 -22.61 9.51
N ILE A 255 1.91 -23.09 10.62
CA ILE A 255 0.70 -23.92 10.69
C ILE A 255 -0.56 -23.09 11.00
N SER A 256 -0.42 -21.83 11.45
CA SER A 256 -1.55 -20.95 11.79
C SER A 256 -2.49 -20.78 10.59
N ARG A 257 -3.68 -21.38 10.70
CA ARG A 257 -4.74 -21.44 9.65
C ARG A 257 -5.60 -20.17 9.57
N HIS A 258 -5.42 -19.21 10.48
CA HIS A 258 -6.49 -18.25 10.79
C HIS A 258 -6.55 -16.98 9.94
N ASP A 259 -5.55 -16.72 9.10
CA ASP A 259 -5.57 -15.51 8.27
C ASP A 259 -5.82 -15.88 6.80
N LYS A 260 -6.99 -15.42 6.30
CA LYS A 260 -7.61 -15.73 5.00
C LYS A 260 -7.19 -14.76 3.91
N THR A 261 -6.22 -13.88 4.15
CA THR A 261 -5.72 -13.00 3.09
C THR A 261 -5.05 -13.85 2.01
N HIS A 262 -5.44 -13.64 0.74
CA HIS A 262 -4.95 -14.37 -0.43
C HIS A 262 -3.41 -14.37 -0.53
N PHE A 263 -2.79 -13.32 0.00
CA PHE A 263 -1.36 -13.14 0.17
C PHE A 263 -0.67 -14.27 0.96
N LEU A 264 -1.27 -14.70 2.08
CA LEU A 264 -0.69 -15.72 2.95
C LEU A 264 -0.79 -17.13 2.37
N ALA A 265 -1.77 -17.40 1.51
CA ALA A 265 -1.93 -18.71 0.88
C ALA A 265 -0.78 -19.01 -0.11
N SER A 266 -0.42 -18.04 -0.96
CA SER A 266 0.73 -18.15 -1.87
C SER A 266 2.06 -18.28 -1.09
N PHE A 267 2.21 -17.48 -0.04
CA PHE A 267 3.38 -17.48 0.83
C PHE A 267 3.56 -18.81 1.58
N ARG A 268 2.49 -19.39 2.15
CA ARG A 268 2.53 -20.70 2.84
C ARG A 268 3.07 -21.79 1.92
N LYS A 269 2.60 -21.87 0.67
CA LYS A 269 3.07 -22.87 -0.29
C LYS A 269 4.58 -22.77 -0.55
N ARG A 270 5.10 -21.55 -0.59
CA ARG A 270 6.52 -21.26 -0.80
C ARG A 270 7.37 -21.54 0.44
N ILE A 271 6.87 -21.30 1.64
CA ILE A 271 7.60 -21.63 2.89
C ILE A 271 7.60 -23.14 3.16
N SER A 272 6.47 -23.82 2.97
CA SER A 272 6.37 -25.26 3.25
C SER A 272 7.37 -26.11 2.46
N SER A 273 7.79 -25.68 1.27
CA SER A 273 8.82 -26.38 0.48
C SER A 273 10.25 -26.26 1.04
N TYR A 274 10.52 -25.36 1.99
CA TYR A 274 11.84 -25.25 2.65
C TYR A 274 11.93 -26.06 3.94
N PHE A 275 10.81 -26.53 4.46
CA PHE A 275 10.73 -27.32 5.70
C PHE A 275 10.43 -28.80 5.46
N ALA A 276 10.20 -29.19 4.21
CA ALA A 276 10.09 -30.57 3.75
C ALA A 276 11.46 -31.06 3.26
#